data_AF-A0A9X3WLL0-F1
#
_entry.id   AF-A0A9X3WLL0-F1
#
_cell.length_a   1.000
_cell.length_b   1.000
_cell.length_c   1.000
_cell.angle_alpha   90.00
_cell.angle_beta   90.00
_cell.angle_gamma   90.00
#
_symmetry.space_group_name_H-M   'P 1'
#
loop_
_entity.id
_entity.type
_entity.pdbx_description
1 polymer ?
#
loop_
_entity_poly.entity_id
_entity_poly.type
_entity_poly.pdbx_seq_one_letter_code
_entity_poly.pdbx_strand_id
1 'polypeptide(L)'
;MVVTEVIHNLFKNHIRNVLVITHKIINKPHYRLSHEEKIEIGDIETSKRLHSLIPKQKIQRLVNTGEFSHSIEQLMKGFKLQFPQHRDYLEHYYKNSVQTYSDFERKIGFKIITPNSDETTQFHALNHIKFFQLGPADAIHLALTAQHNINYFATLDSDFVHTYYSEVSIGTVRILKVA
;
A
#
# COMPACT_ATOMS: atom_id res chain seq x y z
N MET A 1 -4.52 3.64 -10.64
CA MET A 1 -3.12 3.31 -10.31
C MET A 1 -2.87 3.43 -8.81
N VAL A 2 -3.12 4.60 -8.19
CA VAL A 2 -2.86 4.86 -6.76
C VAL A 2 -3.69 4.00 -5.80
N VAL A 3 -5.01 3.89 -6.01
CA VAL A 3 -5.89 3.09 -5.12
C VAL A 3 -5.46 1.62 -5.08
N THR A 4 -5.12 1.05 -6.23
CA THR A 4 -4.64 -0.33 -6.33
C THR A 4 -3.33 -0.54 -5.58
N GLU A 5 -2.43 0.44 -5.61
CA GLU A 5 -1.17 0.41 -4.86
C GLU A 5 -1.41 0.49 -3.34
N VAL A 6 -2.31 1.38 -2.89
CA VAL A 6 -2.68 1.48 -1.47
C VAL A 6 -3.26 0.15 -0.98
N ILE A 7 -4.21 -0.43 -1.71
CA ILE A 7 -4.80 -1.73 -1.38
C ILE A 7 -3.73 -2.83 -1.36
N HIS A 8 -2.79 -2.82 -2.31
CA HIS A 8 -1.68 -3.79 -2.36
C HIS A 8 -0.75 -3.66 -1.14
N ASN A 9 -0.44 -2.44 -0.72
CA ASN A 9 0.37 -2.19 0.47
C ASN A 9 -0.37 -2.56 1.77
N LEU A 10 -1.67 -2.27 1.86
CA LEU A 10 -2.53 -2.75 2.95
C LEU A 10 -2.50 -4.28 3.02
N PHE A 11 -2.64 -4.95 1.87
CA PHE A 11 -2.55 -6.41 1.80
C PHE A 11 -1.21 -6.95 2.28
N LYS A 12 -0.08 -6.37 1.85
CA LYS A 12 1.24 -6.77 2.34
C LYS A 12 1.37 -6.63 3.85
N ASN A 13 0.89 -5.51 4.40
CA ASN A 13 0.93 -5.24 5.84
C ASN A 13 0.04 -6.21 6.61
N HIS A 14 -1.15 -6.49 6.08
CA HIS A 14 -2.07 -7.47 6.64
C HIS A 14 -1.43 -8.87 6.73
N ILE A 15 -0.81 -9.36 5.65
CA ILE A 15 -0.09 -10.64 5.69
C ILE A 15 1.06 -10.61 6.70
N ARG A 16 1.81 -9.50 6.83
CA ARG A 16 2.87 -9.38 7.85
C ARG A 16 2.29 -9.49 9.27
N ASN A 17 1.17 -8.84 9.55
CA ASN A 17 0.50 -8.93 10.84
C ASN A 17 0.03 -10.36 11.13
N VAL A 18 -0.61 -11.00 10.16
CA VAL A 18 -1.03 -12.41 10.24
C VAL A 18 0.15 -13.31 10.61
N LEU A 19 1.31 -13.12 9.98
CA LEU A 19 2.52 -13.90 10.28
C LEU A 19 3.03 -13.66 11.71
N VAL A 20 3.02 -12.42 12.18
CA VAL A 20 3.42 -12.07 13.56
C VAL A 20 2.48 -12.72 14.57
N ILE A 21 1.16 -12.61 14.38
CA ILE A 21 0.17 -13.20 15.28
C ILE A 21 0.29 -14.73 15.26
N THR A 22 0.43 -15.33 14.09
CA THR A 22 0.64 -16.78 13.93
C THR A 22 1.89 -17.25 14.67
N HIS A 23 2.98 -16.49 14.61
CA HIS A 23 4.19 -16.78 15.34
C HIS A 23 3.97 -16.78 16.87
N LYS A 24 3.17 -15.85 17.39
CA LYS A 24 2.78 -15.85 18.83
C LYS A 24 2.00 -17.11 19.19
N ILE A 25 1.03 -17.51 18.36
CA ILE A 25 0.24 -18.74 18.57
C ILE A 25 1.14 -19.97 18.64
N ILE A 26 2.09 -20.10 17.71
CA ILE A 26 2.97 -21.27 17.63
C ILE A 26 3.94 -21.34 18.81
N ASN A 27 4.48 -20.21 19.27
CA ASN A 27 5.57 -20.20 20.26
C ASN A 27 5.12 -19.95 21.70
N LYS A 28 3.86 -19.59 21.95
CA LYS A 28 3.33 -19.35 23.31
C LYS A 28 2.19 -20.33 23.60
N PRO A 29 2.41 -21.39 24.42
CA PRO A 29 1.47 -22.50 24.60
C PRO A 29 0.08 -22.16 25.16
N HIS A 30 -0.19 -20.92 25.56
CA HIS A 30 -1.52 -20.46 26.00
C HIS A 30 -1.90 -19.10 25.42
N TYR A 31 -1.39 -18.77 24.23
CA TYR A 31 -1.75 -17.50 23.59
C TYR A 31 -3.25 -17.43 23.29
N ARG A 32 -3.92 -16.46 23.88
CA ARG A 32 -5.33 -16.16 23.59
C ARG A 32 -5.39 -14.95 22.66
N LEU A 33 -5.95 -15.16 21.46
CA LEU A 33 -6.16 -14.09 20.50
C LEU A 33 -7.17 -13.08 21.04
N SER A 34 -6.81 -11.80 20.97
CA SER A 34 -7.76 -10.71 21.15
C SER A 34 -8.84 -10.74 20.05
N HIS A 35 -9.93 -9.99 20.22
CA HIS A 35 -10.98 -9.90 19.20
C HIS A 35 -10.43 -9.36 17.88
N GLU A 36 -9.61 -8.31 17.94
CA GLU A 36 -8.94 -7.71 16.77
C GLU A 36 -8.01 -8.71 16.09
N GLU A 37 -7.21 -9.47 16.84
CA GLU A 37 -6.31 -10.48 16.25
C GLU A 37 -7.07 -11.65 15.62
N LYS A 38 -8.27 -12.00 16.11
CA LYS A 38 -9.12 -13.01 15.46
C LYS A 38 -9.62 -12.52 14.11
N ILE A 39 -10.02 -11.25 14.04
CA ILE A 39 -10.43 -10.61 12.77
C ILE A 39 -9.23 -10.54 11.83
N GLU A 40 -8.06 -10.13 12.33
CA GLU A 40 -6.86 -9.97 11.52
C GLU A 40 -6.35 -11.31 10.95
N ILE A 41 -6.36 -12.38 11.75
CA ILE A 41 -5.94 -13.72 11.29
C ILE A 41 -6.95 -14.38 10.35
N GLY A 42 -8.25 -14.18 10.58
CA GLY A 42 -9.29 -14.94 9.90
C GLY A 42 -9.14 -16.45 10.17
N ASP A 43 -8.67 -17.20 9.18
CA ASP A 43 -8.49 -18.65 9.28
C ASP A 43 -7.09 -19.03 9.83
N ILE A 44 -7.09 -19.60 11.05
CA ILE A 44 -5.88 -20.01 11.75
C ILE A 44 -5.10 -21.05 10.94
N GLU A 45 -5.76 -21.98 10.26
CA GLU A 45 -5.07 -23.04 9.53
C GLU A 45 -4.31 -22.49 8.31
N THR A 46 -4.94 -21.61 7.54
CA THR A 46 -4.30 -20.86 6.46
C THR A 46 -3.14 -20.03 6.97
N SER A 47 -3.29 -19.35 8.11
CA SER A 47 -2.22 -18.54 8.72
C SER A 47 -0.98 -19.39 9.07
N LYS A 48 -1.19 -20.59 9.63
CA LYS A 48 -0.11 -21.54 9.95
C LYS A 48 0.62 -22.04 8.71
N ARG A 49 -0.12 -22.28 7.63
CA ARG A 49 0.45 -22.70 6.34
C ARG A 49 1.25 -21.59 5.67
N LEU A 50 0.77 -20.35 5.72
CA LEU A 50 1.55 -19.19 5.30
C LEU A 50 2.85 -19.08 6.09
N HIS A 51 2.77 -19.22 7.41
CA HIS A 51 3.94 -19.20 8.29
C HIS A 51 4.92 -20.34 7.96
N SER A 52 4.46 -21.55 7.65
CA SER A 52 5.35 -22.69 7.34
C SER A 52 6.15 -22.54 6.05
N LEU A 53 5.70 -21.70 5.11
CA LEU A 53 6.40 -21.43 3.86
C LEU A 53 7.61 -20.50 4.04
N ILE A 54 7.76 -19.88 5.21
CA ILE A 54 8.76 -18.84 5.44
C ILE A 54 9.86 -19.40 6.35
N PRO A 55 11.14 -19.20 6.01
CA PRO A 55 12.24 -19.58 6.90
C PRO A 55 12.12 -18.93 8.28
N LYS A 56 12.32 -19.73 9.34
CA LYS A 56 12.19 -19.29 10.75
C LYS A 56 12.96 -17.99 11.04
N GLN A 57 14.17 -17.84 10.51
CA GLN A 57 15.00 -16.65 10.68
C GLN A 57 14.33 -15.37 10.17
N LYS A 58 13.59 -15.44 9.05
CA LYS A 58 12.89 -14.28 8.46
C LYS A 58 11.67 -13.89 9.27
N ILE A 59 10.93 -14.87 9.79
CA ILE A 59 9.82 -14.60 10.73
C ILE A 59 10.36 -13.96 12.01
N GLN A 60 11.46 -14.47 12.56
CA GLN A 60 12.04 -13.91 13.78
C GLN A 60 12.46 -12.45 13.59
N ARG A 61 13.06 -12.11 12.44
CA ARG A 61 13.41 -10.73 12.10
C ARG A 61 12.16 -9.84 12.02
N LEU A 62 11.10 -10.29 11.34
CA LEU A 62 9.83 -9.55 11.27
C LEU A 62 9.24 -9.31 12.67
N VAL A 63 9.26 -10.30 13.56
CA VAL A 63 8.71 -10.18 14.91
C VAL A 63 9.55 -9.24 15.78
N ASN A 64 10.88 -9.28 15.66
CA ASN A 64 11.77 -8.53 16.53
C ASN A 64 12.01 -7.08 16.08
N THR A 65 12.15 -6.84 14.78
CA THR A 65 12.53 -5.53 14.23
C THR A 65 11.44 -4.91 13.36
N GLY A 66 10.35 -5.64 13.09
CA GLY A 66 9.35 -5.25 12.11
C GLY A 66 9.80 -5.47 10.66
N GLU A 67 11.07 -5.75 10.38
CA GLU A 67 11.58 -5.87 9.02
C GLU A 67 11.25 -7.23 8.39
N PHE A 68 10.73 -7.20 7.16
CA PHE A 68 10.41 -8.42 6.42
C PHE A 68 10.99 -8.38 5.02
N SER A 69 12.08 -9.13 4.81
CA SER A 69 12.80 -9.21 3.53
C SER A 69 12.30 -10.31 2.59
N HIS A 70 11.12 -10.88 2.85
CA HIS A 70 10.53 -11.90 2.00
C HIS A 70 9.41 -11.29 1.16
N SER A 71 9.43 -11.53 -0.15
CA SER A 71 8.37 -11.04 -1.04
C SER A 71 7.06 -11.74 -0.71
N ILE A 72 6.05 -10.94 -0.35
CA ILE A 72 4.69 -11.41 -0.11
C ILE A 72 4.11 -12.00 -1.40
N GLU A 73 4.43 -11.44 -2.56
CA GLU A 73 3.98 -11.95 -3.86
C GLU A 73 4.51 -13.36 -4.13
N GLN A 74 5.80 -13.61 -3.84
CA GLN A 74 6.39 -14.93 -3.98
C GLN A 74 5.82 -15.91 -2.95
N LEU A 75 5.57 -15.45 -1.72
CA LEU A 75 4.88 -16.23 -0.70
C LEU A 75 3.47 -16.66 -1.16
N MET A 76 2.69 -15.73 -1.71
CA MET A 76 1.34 -16.03 -2.23
C MET A 76 1.41 -17.03 -3.39
N LYS A 77 2.36 -16.86 -4.32
CA LYS A 77 2.59 -17.82 -5.42
C LYS A 77 2.94 -19.21 -4.87
N GLY A 78 3.87 -19.28 -3.91
CA GLY A 78 4.25 -20.52 -3.25
C GLY A 78 3.07 -21.20 -2.54
N PHE A 79 2.24 -20.42 -1.84
CA PHE A 79 1.03 -20.94 -1.19
C PHE A 79 0.05 -21.53 -2.21
N LYS A 80 -0.24 -20.82 -3.31
CA LYS A 80 -1.16 -21.31 -4.35
C LYS A 80 -0.69 -22.58 -5.05
N LEU A 81 0.62 -22.82 -5.07
CA LEU A 81 1.24 -24.02 -5.62
C LEU A 81 1.18 -25.19 -4.64
N GLN A 82 1.51 -24.97 -3.36
CA GLN A 82 1.55 -26.02 -2.35
C GLN A 82 0.17 -26.39 -1.78
N PHE A 83 -0.77 -25.45 -1.77
CA PHE A 83 -2.11 -25.61 -1.20
C PHE A 83 -3.22 -25.17 -2.17
N PRO A 84 -3.36 -25.83 -3.34
CA PRO A 84 -4.29 -25.40 -4.39
C PRO A 84 -5.76 -25.41 -3.93
N GLN A 85 -6.15 -26.35 -3.07
CA GLN A 85 -7.50 -26.44 -2.50
C GLN A 85 -7.81 -25.37 -1.42
N HIS A 86 -6.85 -24.51 -1.08
CA HIS A 86 -7.02 -23.42 -0.10
C HIS A 86 -6.83 -22.03 -0.70
N ARG A 87 -6.89 -21.91 -2.03
CA ARG A 87 -6.69 -20.62 -2.73
C ARG A 87 -7.71 -19.56 -2.30
N ASP A 88 -8.94 -19.97 -2.06
CA ASP A 88 -10.04 -19.05 -1.72
C ASP A 88 -9.81 -18.36 -0.36
N TYR A 89 -9.06 -19.00 0.54
CA TYR A 89 -8.69 -18.38 1.82
C TYR A 89 -7.71 -17.21 1.66
N LEU A 90 -6.92 -17.16 0.58
CA LEU A 90 -6.10 -15.97 0.30
C LEU A 90 -6.95 -14.78 -0.15
N GLU A 91 -8.11 -15.04 -0.75
CA GLU A 91 -9.03 -14.00 -1.17
C GLU A 91 -9.59 -13.23 0.04
N HIS A 92 -9.75 -13.91 1.18
CA HIS A 92 -10.18 -13.28 2.44
C HIS A 92 -9.27 -12.11 2.84
N TYR A 93 -7.94 -12.32 2.83
CA TYR A 93 -6.97 -11.29 3.18
C TYR A 93 -6.99 -10.10 2.22
N TYR A 94 -7.19 -10.38 0.92
CA TYR A 94 -7.32 -9.32 -0.07
C TYR A 94 -8.62 -8.53 0.10
N LYS A 95 -9.76 -9.22 0.28
CA LYS A 95 -11.06 -8.60 0.57
C LYS A 95 -11.02 -7.73 1.82
N ASN A 96 -10.33 -8.17 2.87
CA ASN A 96 -10.15 -7.37 4.09
C ASN A 96 -9.37 -6.07 3.82
N SER A 97 -8.34 -6.14 2.97
CA SER A 97 -7.55 -4.97 2.58
C SER A 97 -8.38 -3.96 1.77
N VAL A 98 -9.22 -4.46 0.86
CA VAL A 98 -10.20 -3.64 0.12
C VAL A 98 -11.21 -3.00 1.07
N GLN A 99 -11.77 -3.77 2.01
CA GLN A 99 -12.74 -3.27 2.98
C GLN A 99 -12.12 -2.19 3.88
N THR A 100 -10.88 -2.39 4.34
CA THR A 100 -10.15 -1.40 5.13
C THR A 100 -10.00 -0.08 4.38
N TYR A 101 -9.65 -0.15 3.08
CA TYR A 101 -9.58 1.05 2.23
C TYR A 101 -10.95 1.71 2.06
N SER A 102 -12.00 0.94 1.78
CA SER A 102 -13.37 1.48 1.67
C SER A 102 -13.88 2.11 2.96
N ASP A 103 -13.53 1.54 4.12
CA ASP A 103 -13.87 2.10 5.44
C ASP A 103 -13.14 3.42 5.69
N PHE A 104 -11.87 3.49 5.30
CA PHE A 104 -11.11 4.73 5.34
C PHE A 104 -11.74 5.80 4.45
N GLU A 105 -12.02 5.47 3.19
CA GLU A 105 -12.66 6.39 2.22
C GLU A 105 -13.99 6.94 2.75
N ARG A 106 -14.82 6.10 3.38
CA ARG A 106 -16.08 6.55 3.99
C ARG A 106 -15.88 7.49 5.19
N LYS A 107 -14.76 7.38 5.91
CA LYS A 107 -14.48 8.14 7.13
C LYS A 107 -13.79 9.47 6.89
N ILE A 108 -12.99 9.61 5.82
CA ILE A 108 -12.19 10.84 5.62
C ILE A 108 -13.02 12.09 5.32
N GLY A 109 -14.31 11.95 5.01
CA GLY A 109 -15.22 13.09 4.84
C GLY A 109 -14.96 13.96 3.60
N PHE A 110 -13.98 13.61 2.77
CA PHE A 110 -13.67 14.27 1.50
C PHE A 110 -13.96 13.34 0.32
N LYS A 111 -14.45 13.91 -0.77
CA LYS A 111 -14.67 13.18 -2.03
C LYS A 111 -13.31 12.81 -2.64
N ILE A 112 -13.03 11.52 -2.76
CA ILE A 112 -11.89 11.04 -3.53
C ILE A 112 -12.27 11.13 -5.02
N ILE A 113 -11.45 11.83 -5.80
CA ILE A 113 -11.58 11.88 -7.25
C ILE A 113 -10.32 11.25 -7.82
N THR A 114 -10.48 10.24 -8.67
CA THR A 114 -9.40 9.67 -9.47
C THR A 114 -9.51 10.21 -10.88
N PRO A 115 -8.93 11.38 -11.18
CA PRO A 115 -8.98 11.93 -12.52
C PRO A 115 -8.29 10.97 -13.51
N ASN A 116 -8.84 10.90 -14.72
CA ASN A 116 -8.25 10.11 -15.79
C ASN A 116 -6.99 10.82 -16.29
N SER A 117 -5.91 10.07 -16.51
CA SER A 117 -4.74 10.58 -17.24
C SER A 117 -4.97 10.40 -18.73
N ASP A 118 -5.11 11.51 -19.46
CA ASP A 118 -5.15 11.52 -20.92
C ASP A 118 -3.75 11.77 -21.51
N GLU A 119 -3.66 11.86 -22.84
CA GLU A 119 -2.40 12.14 -23.53
C GLU A 119 -1.80 13.49 -23.10
N THR A 120 -2.64 14.48 -22.76
CA THR A 120 -2.21 15.78 -22.28
C THR A 120 -1.58 15.66 -20.89
N THR A 121 -2.20 14.93 -19.97
CA THR A 121 -1.61 14.61 -18.66
C THR A 121 -0.24 13.94 -18.82
N GLN A 122 -0.13 12.96 -19.73
CA GLN A 122 1.13 12.24 -19.97
C GLN A 122 2.22 13.16 -20.54
N PHE A 123 1.87 14.04 -21.48
CA PHE A 123 2.80 15.02 -22.03
C PHE A 123 3.34 15.97 -20.95
N HIS A 124 2.46 16.50 -20.11
CA HIS A 124 2.86 17.36 -18.98
C HIS A 124 3.71 16.60 -17.96
N ALA A 125 3.35 15.36 -17.64
CA ALA A 125 4.14 14.51 -16.74
C ALA A 125 5.55 14.26 -17.29
N LEU A 126 5.70 13.95 -18.58
CA LEU A 126 7.02 13.78 -19.21
C LEU A 126 7.88 15.05 -19.11
N ASN A 127 7.27 16.22 -19.29
CA ASN A 127 7.96 17.49 -19.08
C ASN A 127 8.39 17.65 -17.62
N HIS A 128 7.52 17.32 -16.65
CA HIS A 128 7.87 17.40 -15.23
C HIS A 128 9.00 16.43 -14.84
N ILE A 129 9.02 15.20 -15.37
CA ILE A 129 10.14 14.27 -15.19
C ILE A 129 11.44 14.90 -15.71
N LYS A 130 11.39 15.47 -16.92
CA LYS A 130 12.59 16.03 -17.57
C LYS A 130 13.12 17.28 -16.87
N PHE A 131 12.24 18.20 -16.47
CA PHE A 131 12.63 19.50 -15.94
C PHE A 131 12.78 19.53 -14.42
N PHE A 132 12.04 18.69 -13.69
CA PHE A 132 12.02 18.67 -12.23
C PHE A 132 12.58 17.39 -11.61
N GLN A 133 13.02 16.43 -12.46
CA GLN A 133 13.55 15.14 -12.01
C GLN A 133 12.59 14.37 -11.10
N LEU A 134 11.29 14.64 -11.21
CA LEU A 134 10.27 13.95 -10.45
C LEU A 134 10.17 12.49 -10.89
N GLY A 135 9.85 11.62 -9.93
CA GLY A 135 9.41 10.27 -10.22
C GLY A 135 8.18 10.28 -11.15
N PRO A 136 7.97 9.24 -11.98
CA PRO A 136 6.83 9.20 -12.90
C PRO A 136 5.47 9.39 -12.25
N ALA A 137 5.27 8.84 -11.03
CA ALA A 137 4.03 9.00 -10.29
C ALA A 137 3.81 10.45 -9.83
N ASP A 138 4.86 11.08 -9.32
CA ASP A 138 4.85 12.46 -8.82
C ASP A 138 4.63 13.46 -9.93
N ALA A 139 5.28 13.23 -11.07
CA ALA A 139 5.06 13.99 -12.29
C ALA A 139 3.60 13.89 -12.78
N ILE A 140 2.99 12.71 -12.72
CA ILE A 140 1.57 12.53 -13.07
C ILE A 140 0.67 13.26 -12.07
N HIS A 141 0.92 13.17 -10.77
CA HIS A 141 0.13 13.88 -9.76
C HIS A 141 0.18 15.40 -9.97
N LEU A 142 1.35 15.95 -10.26
CA LEU A 142 1.52 17.37 -10.53
C LEU A 142 0.81 17.80 -11.82
N ALA A 143 0.95 17.01 -12.89
CA ALA A 143 0.28 17.27 -14.17
C ALA A 143 -1.25 17.27 -14.03
N LEU A 144 -1.81 16.28 -13.32
CA LEU A 144 -3.24 16.22 -13.03
C LEU A 144 -3.71 17.43 -12.23
N THR A 145 -2.93 17.85 -11.23
CA THR A 145 -3.26 19.01 -10.41
C THR A 145 -3.35 20.29 -11.25
N ALA A 146 -2.37 20.51 -12.12
CA ALA A 146 -2.35 21.64 -13.04
C ALA A 146 -3.51 21.59 -14.04
N GLN A 147 -3.75 20.44 -14.68
CA GLN A 147 -4.80 20.25 -15.67
C GLN A 147 -6.21 20.46 -15.11
N HIS A 148 -6.44 20.08 -13.84
CA HIS A 148 -7.72 20.23 -13.17
C HIS A 148 -7.88 21.57 -12.42
N ASN A 149 -6.99 22.53 -12.63
CA ASN A 149 -7.00 23.86 -11.99
C ASN A 149 -7.10 23.80 -10.45
N ILE A 150 -6.46 22.79 -9.85
CA ILE A 150 -6.46 22.63 -8.40
C ILE A 150 -5.49 23.64 -7.80
N ASN A 151 -5.94 24.51 -6.90
CA ASN A 151 -5.09 25.60 -6.40
C ASN A 151 -3.99 25.14 -5.45
N TYR A 152 -4.16 23.97 -4.80
CA TYR A 152 -3.25 23.48 -3.77
C TYR A 152 -2.92 22.01 -3.96
N PHE A 153 -1.63 21.67 -3.98
CA PHE A 153 -1.12 20.31 -3.97
C PHE A 153 -0.45 20.01 -2.65
N ALA A 154 -1.16 19.34 -1.74
CA ALA A 154 -0.63 18.97 -0.44
C ALA A 154 0.12 17.63 -0.52
N THR A 155 1.40 17.62 -0.14
CA THR A 155 2.24 16.41 -0.14
C THR A 155 3.16 16.34 1.09
N LEU A 156 3.48 15.11 1.49
CA LEU A 156 4.54 14.81 2.47
C LEU A 156 5.88 14.51 1.80
N ASP A 157 5.88 14.38 0.47
CA ASP A 157 7.04 14.02 -0.31
C ASP A 157 8.02 15.20 -0.42
N SER A 158 9.27 14.95 -0.04
CA SER A 158 10.35 15.93 -0.08
C SER A 158 10.81 16.27 -1.49
N ASP A 159 10.47 15.45 -2.48
CA ASP A 159 10.92 15.63 -3.87
C ASP A 159 10.25 16.85 -4.53
N PHE A 160 9.16 17.35 -3.96
CA PHE A 160 8.49 18.58 -4.41
C PHE A 160 9.15 19.85 -3.84
N VAL A 161 10.37 20.16 -4.31
CA VAL A 161 11.14 21.33 -3.86
C VAL A 161 10.66 22.61 -4.55
N HIS A 162 10.06 23.53 -3.77
CA HIS A 162 9.34 24.73 -4.24
C HIS A 162 10.10 25.65 -5.22
N THR A 163 11.44 25.64 -5.22
CA THR A 163 12.25 26.59 -6.01
C THR A 163 12.28 26.30 -7.51
N TYR A 164 11.81 25.14 -7.97
CA TYR A 164 11.86 24.77 -9.39
C TYR A 164 10.57 25.04 -10.15
N TYR A 165 9.47 25.39 -9.47
CA TYR A 165 8.17 25.55 -10.10
C TYR A 165 7.87 27.01 -10.43
N SER A 166 7.33 27.25 -11.63
CA SER A 166 6.88 28.56 -12.09
C SER A 166 5.44 28.46 -12.58
N GLU A 167 4.77 29.61 -12.75
CA GLU A 167 3.43 29.65 -13.33
C GLU A 167 3.39 29.03 -14.74
N VAL A 168 4.51 29.08 -15.47
CA VAL A 168 4.64 28.46 -16.78
C VAL A 168 4.66 26.94 -16.69
N SER A 169 5.19 26.37 -15.59
CA SER A 169 5.36 24.92 -15.48
C SER A 169 4.22 24.21 -14.78
N ILE A 170 3.61 24.79 -13.75
CA ILE A 170 2.54 24.15 -12.98
C ILE A 170 1.29 25.01 -12.86
N GLY A 171 1.19 26.12 -13.61
CA GLY A 171 0.07 27.05 -13.51
C GLY A 171 0.03 27.75 -12.15
N THR A 172 -1.17 28.01 -11.65
CA THR A 172 -1.39 28.68 -10.36
C THR A 172 -1.34 27.74 -9.15
N VAL A 173 -0.95 26.48 -9.36
CA VAL A 173 -0.88 25.45 -8.32
C VAL A 173 0.15 25.85 -7.27
N ARG A 174 -0.26 25.85 -6.00
CA ARG A 174 0.64 26.02 -4.85
C ARG A 174 0.88 24.67 -4.20
N ILE A 175 2.14 24.25 -4.16
CA ILE A 175 2.52 23.04 -3.42
C ILE A 175 2.53 23.38 -1.93
N LEU A 176 1.87 22.57 -1.12
CA LEU A 176 1.86 22.66 0.34
C LEU A 176 2.63 21.46 0.90
N LYS A 177 3.78 21.71 1.51
CA LYS A 177 4.49 20.68 2.24
C LYS A 177 3.87 20.52 3.62
N VAL A 178 3.32 19.33 3.89
CA VAL A 178 2.55 19.08 5.13
C VAL A 178 3.45 18.58 6.28
N ALA A 179 4.74 18.32 6.03
CA ALA A 179 5.74 17.92 7.03
C ALA A 179 7.10 18.61 6.83
#